data_AF-A0A9E6Y281-F1
#
_entry.id   AF-A0A9E6Y281-F1
#
_cell.length_a   1.000
_cell.length_b   1.000
_cell.length_c   1.000
_cell.angle_alpha   90.00
_cell.angle_beta   90.00
_cell.angle_gamma   90.00
#
_symmetry.space_group_name_H-M   'P 1'
#
loop_
_entity.id
_entity.type
_entity.pdbx_description
1 polymer ?
#
loop_
_entity_poly.entity_id
_entity_poly.type
_entity_poly.pdbx_seq_one_letter_code
_entity_poly.pdbx_strand_id
1 'polypeptide(L)'
;MLTKALHSTGLRSWQMHGMSGAMIGLCISLWIRAKTVDQDERGNAERRALFVGLWPAMFWLIGDGLERQETRPASRRLLSRRS
;
A
#
# COMPACT_ATOMS: atom_id res chain seq x y z
N MET A 1 6.55 13.19 10.26
CA MET A 1 7.63 13.69 9.38
C MET A 1 7.76 12.84 8.13
N LEU A 2 7.73 11.50 8.23
CA LEU A 2 7.83 10.56 7.09
C LEU A 2 6.78 10.78 5.98
N THR A 3 5.52 11.03 6.36
CA THR A 3 4.43 11.26 5.40
C THR A 3 4.52 12.60 4.66
N LYS A 4 5.06 13.65 5.31
CA LYS A 4 5.36 14.93 4.65
C LYS A 4 6.51 14.78 3.65
N ALA A 5 7.52 13.96 3.99
CA ALA A 5 8.61 13.64 3.08
C ALA A 5 8.11 12.83 1.86
N LEU A 6 7.27 11.81 2.07
CA LEU A 6 6.64 11.04 0.98
C LEU A 6 5.75 11.91 0.07
N HIS A 7 4.97 12.83 0.66
CA HIS A 7 4.16 13.76 -0.11
C HIS A 7 5.03 14.76 -0.90
N SER A 8 6.18 15.17 -0.36
CA SER A 8 7.10 16.09 -1.06
C SER A 8 7.82 15.44 -2.26
N THR A 9 7.95 14.11 -2.29
CA THR A 9 8.47 13.36 -3.45
C THR A 9 7.40 13.06 -4.51
N GLY A 10 6.17 13.54 -4.35
CA GLY A 10 5.10 13.37 -5.35
C GLY A 10 4.42 11.99 -5.31
N LEU A 11 4.67 11.17 -4.29
CA LEU A 11 3.86 9.99 -4.05
C LEU A 11 2.45 10.44 -3.64
N ARG A 12 1.43 9.96 -4.36
CA ARG A 12 0.00 10.18 -4.07
C ARG A 12 -0.61 8.97 -3.39
N SER A 13 -1.61 9.21 -2.55
CA SER A 13 -2.44 8.20 -1.88
C SER A 13 -2.90 7.07 -2.80
N TRP A 14 -3.36 7.40 -4.01
CA TRP A 14 -3.86 6.43 -5.00
C TRP A 14 -2.80 5.40 -5.43
N GLN A 15 -1.52 5.77 -5.49
CA GLN A 15 -0.44 4.85 -5.89
C GLN A 15 -0.20 3.79 -4.80
N MET A 16 -0.33 4.18 -3.53
CA MET A 16 -0.19 3.25 -2.40
C MET A 16 -1.37 2.28 -2.32
N HIS A 17 -2.61 2.76 -2.54
CA HIS A 17 -3.78 1.89 -2.66
C HIS A 17 -3.68 0.97 -3.89
N GLY A 18 -3.19 1.47 -5.03
CA GLY A 18 -2.92 0.67 -6.22
C GLY A 18 -1.86 -0.40 -5.99
N MET A 19 -0.77 -0.08 -5.30
CA MET A 19 0.29 -1.02 -4.95
C MET A 19 -0.20 -2.10 -3.96
N SER A 20 -1.07 -1.73 -3.01
CA SER A 20 -1.77 -2.69 -2.16
C SER A 20 -2.58 -3.69 -2.99
N GLY A 21 -3.40 -3.20 -3.93
CA GLY A 21 -4.15 -4.05 -4.84
C GLY A 21 -3.27 -4.95 -5.72
N ALA A 22 -2.16 -4.41 -6.22
CA ALA A 22 -1.18 -5.16 -7.00
C ALA A 22 -0.53 -6.30 -6.20
N MET A 23 -0.22 -6.07 -4.91
CA MET A 23 0.32 -7.13 -4.05
C MET A 23 -0.69 -8.23 -3.73
N ILE A 24 -1.98 -7.89 -3.57
CA ILE A 24 -3.05 -8.89 -3.44
C ILE A 24 -3.12 -9.74 -4.71
N GLY A 25 -3.14 -9.10 -5.88
CA GLY A 25 -3.13 -9.80 -7.17
C GLY A 25 -1.92 -10.71 -7.32
N LEU A 26 -0.71 -10.21 -7.04
CA LEU A 26 0.53 -10.99 -7.10
C LEU A 26 0.51 -12.19 -6.14
N CYS A 27 0.02 -12.02 -4.92
CA CYS A 27 -0.15 -13.11 -3.95
C CYS A 27 -1.06 -14.22 -4.51
N ILE A 28 -2.22 -13.84 -5.05
CA ILE A 28 -3.17 -14.79 -5.64
C ILE A 28 -2.54 -15.52 -6.83
N SER A 29 -1.86 -14.80 -7.73
CA SER A 29 -1.18 -15.40 -8.88
C SER A 29 -0.08 -16.37 -8.46
N LEU A 30 0.72 -16.02 -7.46
CA LEU A 30 1.76 -16.89 -6.90
C LEU A 30 1.16 -18.13 -6.24
N TRP A 31 0.01 -17.99 -5.56
CA TRP A 31 -0.67 -19.13 -4.95
C TRP A 31 -1.25 -20.08 -6.00
N ILE A 32 -1.85 -19.56 -7.06
CA ILE A 32 -2.31 -20.38 -8.20
C ILE A 32 -1.12 -21.13 -8.80
N ARG A 33 0.02 -20.46 -9.02
CA ARG A 33 1.25 -21.10 -9.51
C ARG A 33 1.80 -22.14 -8.53
N ALA A 34 1.72 -21.90 -7.23
CA ALA A 34 2.17 -22.86 -6.22
C ALA A 34 1.36 -24.15 -6.25
N LYS A 35 0.09 -24.11 -6.67
CA LYS A 35 -0.74 -25.31 -6.84
C LYS A 35 -0.36 -26.17 -8.04
N THR A 36 0.47 -25.67 -8.96
CA THR A 36 0.88 -26.38 -10.19
C THR A 36 2.31 -26.90 -10.15
N VAL A 37 3.06 -26.71 -9.05
CA VAL A 37 4.44 -27.21 -8.88
C VAL A 37 4.46 -28.48 -8.02
N ASP A 38 5.53 -29.28 -8.16
CA ASP A 38 5.73 -30.53 -7.41
C ASP A 38 5.84 -30.26 -5.89
N GLN A 39 5.58 -31.26 -5.04
CA GLN A 39 5.41 -31.06 -3.58
C GLN A 39 6.63 -30.43 -2.88
N ASP A 40 7.85 -30.78 -3.30
CA ASP A 40 9.08 -30.18 -2.77
C ASP A 40 9.22 -28.69 -3.15
N GLU A 41 8.77 -28.31 -4.34
CA GLU A 41 8.80 -26.92 -4.82
C GLU A 41 7.62 -26.10 -4.30
N ARG A 42 6.49 -26.78 -4.04
CA ARG A 42 5.24 -26.19 -3.56
C ARG A 42 5.43 -25.49 -2.21
N GLY A 43 6.13 -26.12 -1.26
CA GLY A 43 6.37 -25.52 0.04
C GLY A 43 7.16 -24.20 -0.04
N ASN A 44 8.14 -24.12 -0.96
CA ASN A 44 8.88 -22.87 -1.21
C ASN A 44 8.00 -21.81 -1.90
N ALA A 45 7.16 -22.22 -2.85
CA ALA A 45 6.24 -21.33 -3.54
C ALA A 45 5.16 -20.76 -2.60
N GLU A 46 4.62 -21.58 -1.70
CA GLU A 46 3.63 -21.17 -0.69
C GLU A 46 4.22 -20.14 0.28
N ARG A 47 5.46 -20.32 0.77
CA ARG A 47 6.14 -19.32 1.62
C ARG A 47 6.30 -17.96 0.92
N ARG A 48 6.64 -17.97 -0.38
CA ARG A 48 6.77 -16.74 -1.18
C ARG A 48 5.42 -16.04 -1.35
N ALA A 49 4.35 -16.80 -1.62
CA ALA A 49 3.01 -16.24 -1.74
C ALA A 49 2.54 -15.61 -0.41
N LEU A 50 2.72 -16.31 0.72
CA LEU A 50 2.37 -15.79 2.05
C LEU A 50 3.14 -14.51 2.40
N PHE A 51 4.44 -14.46 2.10
CA PHE A 51 5.24 -13.26 2.33
C PHE A 51 4.70 -12.06 1.54
N VAL A 52 4.39 -12.24 0.25
CA VAL A 52 3.82 -11.19 -0.60
C VAL A 52 2.45 -10.75 -0.10
N GLY A 53 1.62 -11.69 0.38
CA GLY A 53 0.30 -11.43 0.95
C GLY A 53 0.29 -10.62 2.26
N LEU A 54 1.45 -10.42 2.91
CA LEU A 54 1.55 -9.64 4.15
C LEU A 54 1.63 -8.12 3.91
N TRP A 55 2.19 -7.71 2.78
CA TRP A 55 2.44 -6.31 2.44
C TRP A 55 1.23 -5.45 2.06
N PRO A 56 0.10 -5.97 1.52
CA PRO A 56 -1.06 -5.17 1.14
C PRO A 56 -1.59 -4.28 2.27
N ALA A 57 -1.79 -4.85 3.46
CA ALA A 57 -2.32 -4.12 4.60
C ALA A 57 -1.41 -2.94 5.00
N MET A 58 -0.09 -3.13 4.90
CA MET A 58 0.88 -2.08 5.16
C MET A 58 0.79 -0.95 4.14
N PHE A 59 0.78 -1.28 2.83
CA PHE A 59 0.67 -0.29 1.77
C PHE A 59 -0.66 0.47 1.81
N TRP A 60 -1.75 -0.23 2.15
CA TRP A 60 -3.06 0.39 2.36
C TRP A 60 -3.04 1.43 3.48
N LEU A 61 -2.48 1.09 4.63
CA LEU A 61 -2.37 2.00 5.78
C LEU A 61 -1.48 3.22 5.49
N ILE A 62 -0.41 3.05 4.70
CA ILE A 62 0.42 4.17 4.23
C ILE A 62 -0.39 5.10 3.33
N GLY A 63 -1.21 4.54 2.44
CA GLY A 63 -2.14 5.28 1.58
C GLY A 63 -3.15 6.11 2.38
N ASP A 64 -3.82 5.51 3.36
CA ASP A 64 -4.78 6.21 4.24
C ASP A 64 -4.10 7.37 5.01
N GLY A 65 -2.89 7.15 5.53
CA GLY A 65 -2.13 8.20 6.21
C GLY A 65 -1.75 9.39 5.30
N LEU A 66 -1.55 9.13 4.01
CA LEU A 66 -1.23 10.13 3.00
C LEU A 66 -2.50 10.86 2.51
N GLU A 67 -3.59 10.13 2.28
CA GLU A 67 -4.90 10.68 1.93
C GLU A 67 -5.41 11.65 3.00
N ARG A 68 -5.26 11.30 4.28
CA ARG A 68 -5.58 12.19 5.42
C ARG A 68 -4.76 13.47 5.45
N GLN A 69 -3.58 13.49 4.82
CA GLN A 69 -2.76 14.70 4.69
C GLN A 69 -3.13 15.53 3.47
N GLU A 70 -3.50 14.89 2.37
CA GLU A 70 -4.03 15.54 1.17
C GLU A 70 -5.39 16.21 1.44
N THR A 71 -6.27 15.56 2.22
CA THR A 71 -7.61 16.06 2.56
C THR A 71 -7.65 17.01 3.76
N ARG A 72 -6.55 17.20 4.50
CA ARG A 72 -6.49 18.25 5.55
C ARG A 72 -6.68 19.60 4.86
N PRO A 73 -7.87 20.22 4.98
CA PRO A 73 -8.14 21.41 4.21
C PRO A 73 -7.26 22.53 4.75
N ALA A 74 -6.94 23.47 3.87
CA ALA A 74 -6.37 24.77 4.22
C ALA A 74 -7.28 25.63 5.13
N SER A 75 -8.13 25.02 5.97
CA SER A 75 -9.01 25.65 6.97
C SER A 75 -8.26 26.49 8.00
N ARG A 76 -6.93 26.35 8.10
CA ARG A 76 -6.12 27.22 8.95
C ARG A 76 -5.84 28.60 8.33
N ARG A 77 -5.99 28.79 7.02
CA ARG A 77 -5.79 30.10 6.36
C ARG A 77 -7.03 30.99 6.39
N LEU A 78 -8.23 30.42 6.52
CA LEU A 78 -9.47 31.19 6.55
C LEU A 78 -9.77 31.79 7.93
N LEU A 79 -9.32 31.15 9.02
CA LEU A 79 -9.45 31.67 10.38
C LEU A 79 -8.45 32.79 10.72
N SER A 80 -7.33 32.89 9.99
CA SER A 80 -6.32 33.95 10.17
C SER A 80 -6.64 35.24 9.39
N ARG A 81 -7.62 35.22 8.48
CA ARG A 81 -7.99 36.37 7.64
C ARG A 81 -9.21 37.14 8.18
N ARG A 82 -9.63 36.83 9.41
CA ARG A 82 -10.81 37.40 10.10
C ARG A 82 -10.49 38.06 11.45
N SER A 83 -9.21 38.20 11.81
CA SER A 83 -8.75 38.90 13.02
C SER A 83 -8.02 40.18 12.65
#